data_AF-A0A7Y2L1Q0-F1
#
_entry.id   AF-A0A7Y2L1Q0-F1
#
_cell.length_a   1.000
_cell.length_b   1.000
_cell.length_c   1.000
_cell.angle_alpha   90.00
_cell.angle_beta   90.00
_cell.angle_gamma   90.00
#
_symmetry.space_group_name_H-M   'P 1'
#
loop_
_entity.id
_entity.type
_entity.pdbx_description
1 polymer ?
#
loop_
_entity_poly.entity_id
_entity_poly.type
_entity_poly.pdbx_seq_one_letter_code
_entity_poly.pdbx_strand_id
1 'polypeptide(L)'
;MMLALYPALLKGLQQDELDARDLAAVIAAVADGYAFPTNLDTDPPLHGLAPQTGQQLMLEALNKRWSYEVFAQQVSLMRSKRQA
;
A
#
# COMPACT_ATOMS: atom_id res chain seq x y z
N MET A 1 -9.54 -4.45 -1.35
CA MET A 1 -9.82 -3.44 -0.31
C MET A 1 -9.01 -2.16 -0.51
N MET A 2 -7.67 -2.20 -0.57
CA MET A 2 -6.82 -1.01 -0.76
C MET A 2 -7.31 -0.02 -1.84
N LEU A 3 -7.53 -0.49 -3.07
CA LEU A 3 -7.98 0.38 -4.19
C LEU A 3 -9.32 1.06 -3.91
N ALA A 4 -10.26 0.36 -3.26
CA ALA A 4 -11.60 0.88 -3.02
C ALA A 4 -11.61 2.00 -1.96
N LEU A 5 -10.75 1.89 -0.94
CA LEU A 5 -10.73 2.85 0.17
C LEU A 5 -9.78 4.02 -0.03
N TYR A 6 -8.77 3.89 -0.89
CA TYR A 6 -7.76 4.92 -1.09
C TYR A 6 -8.33 6.30 -1.45
N PRO A 7 -9.29 6.46 -2.39
CA PRO A 7 -9.84 7.77 -2.71
C PRO A 7 -10.53 8.45 -1.51
N ALA A 8 -11.25 7.67 -0.69
CA ALA A 8 -11.95 8.19 0.48
C ALA A 8 -10.96 8.65 1.56
N LEU A 9 -9.90 7.89 1.80
CA LEU A 9 -8.85 8.23 2.77
C LEU A 9 -8.04 9.45 2.34
N LEU A 10 -7.69 9.55 1.05
CA LEU A 10 -7.01 10.71 0.51
C LEU A 10 -7.87 11.97 0.66
N LYS A 11 -9.17 11.87 0.37
CA LYS A 11 -10.12 12.97 0.54
C LYS A 11 -10.22 13.38 2.02
N GLY A 12 -10.39 12.43 2.94
CA GLY A 12 -10.45 12.72 4.38
C GLY A 12 -9.20 13.41 4.92
N LEU A 13 -8.00 13.00 4.44
CA LEU A 13 -6.74 13.68 4.77
C LEU A 13 -6.62 15.09 4.18
N GLN A 14 -7.19 15.33 3.00
CA GLN A 14 -7.20 16.67 2.39
C GLN A 14 -8.15 17.64 3.09
N GLN A 15 -9.17 17.11 3.76
CA GLN A 15 -10.18 17.87 4.51
C GLN A 15 -9.86 18.00 6.00
N ASP A 16 -8.71 17.47 6.47
CA ASP A 16 -8.35 17.37 7.90
C ASP A 16 -9.42 16.65 8.75
N GLU A 17 -10.18 15.73 8.15
CA GLU A 17 -11.24 14.95 8.80
C GLU A 17 -10.74 13.62 9.37
N LEU A 18 -9.49 13.25 9.08
CA LEU A 18 -8.86 11.99 9.49
C LEU A 18 -7.55 12.28 10.22
N ASP A 19 -7.46 11.81 11.47
CA ASP A 19 -6.22 11.90 12.23
C ASP A 19 -5.26 10.74 11.86
N ALA A 20 -4.00 10.87 12.28
CA ALA A 20 -2.96 9.90 11.97
C ALA A 20 -3.23 8.51 12.59
N ARG A 21 -3.95 8.45 13.72
CA ARG A 21 -4.24 7.20 14.43
C ARG A 21 -5.33 6.42 13.71
N ASP A 22 -6.40 7.09 13.32
CA ASP A 22 -7.50 6.51 12.55
C ASP A 22 -6.99 6.03 11.19
N LEU A 23 -6.12 6.81 10.54
CA LEU A 23 -5.48 6.42 9.29
C LEU A 23 -4.69 5.12 9.45
N ALA A 24 -3.84 5.03 10.48
CA ALA A 24 -3.04 3.85 10.76
C ALA A 24 -3.93 2.61 11.05
N ALA A 25 -5.02 2.80 11.81
CA ALA A 25 -5.97 1.74 12.11
C ALA A 25 -6.67 1.22 10.85
N VAL A 26 -7.13 2.11 9.96
CA VAL A 26 -7.75 1.71 8.69
C VAL A 26 -6.75 0.98 7.81
N ILE A 27 -5.52 1.49 7.65
CA ILE A 27 -4.47 0.84 6.85
C ILE A 27 -4.19 -0.58 7.38
N ALA A 28 -4.06 -0.74 8.70
CA ALA A 28 -3.79 -2.02 9.33
C ALA A 28 -4.92 -3.05 9.07
N ALA A 29 -6.18 -2.59 8.99
CA ALA A 29 -7.34 -3.45 8.75
C ALA A 29 -7.52 -3.84 7.28
N VAL A 30 -7.00 -3.07 6.31
CA VAL A 30 -7.42 -3.17 4.90
C VAL A 30 -6.29 -3.52 3.93
N ALA A 31 -5.06 -3.52 4.41
CA ALA A 31 -3.87 -3.83 3.63
C ALA A 31 -3.00 -4.87 4.35
N ASP A 32 -2.38 -5.76 3.58
CA ASP A 32 -1.50 -6.80 4.13
C ASP A 32 -0.25 -6.17 4.76
N GLY A 33 -0.03 -6.43 6.06
CA GLY A 33 1.12 -5.96 6.83
C GLY A 33 2.32 -6.90 6.78
N TYR A 34 2.15 -8.08 6.18
CA TYR A 34 3.23 -9.03 5.95
C TYR A 34 3.58 -9.07 4.47
N ALA A 35 4.87 -9.08 4.16
CA ALA A 35 5.33 -9.34 2.81
C ALA A 35 5.18 -10.85 2.56
N PHE A 36 4.07 -11.26 1.96
CA PHE A 36 3.92 -12.65 1.52
C PHE A 36 5.12 -12.99 0.63
N PRO A 37 5.82 -14.12 0.83
CA PRO A 37 7.02 -14.44 0.08
C PRO A 37 6.66 -14.39 -1.40
N THR A 38 7.18 -13.37 -2.06
CA THR A 38 7.29 -13.30 -3.50
C THR A 38 8.04 -14.54 -3.95
N ASN A 39 7.71 -15.05 -5.13
CA ASN A 39 8.45 -16.15 -5.71
C ASN A 39 9.95 -15.82 -5.68
N LEU A 40 10.72 -16.65 -4.97
CA LEU A 40 12.14 -16.40 -4.72
C LEU A 40 12.96 -16.47 -6.01
N ASP A 41 12.42 -17.11 -7.06
CA ASP A 41 13.05 -17.19 -8.37
C ASP A 41 12.96 -15.88 -9.17
N THR A 42 11.97 -15.01 -8.89
CA THR A 42 11.68 -13.81 -9.70
C THR A 42 11.80 -12.48 -8.96
N ASP A 43 11.62 -12.45 -7.62
CA ASP A 43 11.75 -11.25 -6.80
C ASP A 43 12.43 -11.58 -5.45
N PRO A 44 13.73 -11.96 -5.50
CA PRO A 44 14.51 -12.26 -4.31
C PRO A 44 14.61 -11.02 -3.41
N PRO A 45 14.75 -11.19 -2.08
CA PRO A 45 14.88 -10.07 -1.16
C PRO A 45 16.10 -9.22 -1.51
N LEU A 46 15.84 -8.00 -1.98
CA LEU A 46 16.87 -7.01 -2.27
C LEU A 46 17.63 -6.70 -0.97
N HIS A 47 18.92 -7.04 -0.93
CA HIS A 47 19.79 -6.85 0.24
C HIS A 47 19.33 -7.56 1.52
N GLY A 48 18.56 -8.65 1.40
CA GLY A 48 18.03 -9.38 2.57
C GLY A 48 16.84 -8.70 3.26
N LEU A 49 16.30 -7.62 2.69
CA LEU A 49 15.07 -6.99 3.16
C LEU A 49 13.87 -7.60 2.44
N ALA A 50 12.81 -7.89 3.20
CA ALA A 50 11.55 -8.32 2.63
C ALA A 50 10.98 -7.22 1.70
N PRO A 51 10.23 -7.59 0.65
CA PRO A 51 9.56 -6.62 -0.22
C PRO A 51 8.64 -5.67 0.55
N GLN A 52 8.32 -4.54 -0.07
CA GLN A 52 7.34 -3.60 0.45
C GLN A 52 5.97 -4.29 0.68
N THR A 53 5.36 -4.03 1.84
CA THR A 53 4.03 -4.52 2.21
C THR A 53 2.91 -3.65 1.63
N GLY A 54 1.68 -4.17 1.62
CA GLY A 54 0.52 -3.38 1.21
C GLY A 54 0.28 -2.18 2.13
N GLN A 55 0.50 -2.36 3.44
CA GLN A 55 0.39 -1.28 4.43
C GLN A 55 1.42 -0.18 4.18
N GLN A 56 2.68 -0.54 3.92
CA GLN A 56 3.75 0.42 3.61
C GLN A 56 3.46 1.19 2.31
N LEU A 57 3.01 0.50 1.26
CA LEU A 57 2.65 1.13 -0.01
C LEU A 57 1.49 2.12 0.15
N MET A 58 0.45 1.74 0.90
CA MET A 58 -0.72 2.59 1.14
C MET A 58 -0.34 3.85 1.94
N LEU A 59 0.46 3.68 3.00
CA LEU A 59 0.96 4.79 3.81
C LEU A 59 1.81 5.75 2.98
N GLU A 60 2.72 5.23 2.15
CA GLU A 60 3.55 6.03 1.26
C GLU A 60 2.70 6.85 0.28
N ALA A 61 1.72 6.22 -0.37
CA ALA A 61 0.84 6.88 -1.33
C ALA A 61 0.03 8.02 -0.70
N LEU A 62 -0.50 7.81 0.51
CA LEU A 62 -1.25 8.82 1.27
C LEU A 62 -0.35 9.99 1.70
N ASN A 63 0.85 9.71 2.21
CA ASN A 63 1.82 10.75 2.58
C ASN A 63 2.25 11.60 1.38
N LYS A 64 2.47 10.97 0.22
CA LYS A 64 2.83 11.64 -1.03
C LYS A 64 1.62 12.21 -1.79
N ARG A 65 0.41 11.98 -1.30
CA ARG A 65 -0.87 12.39 -1.93
C ARG A 65 -0.94 11.98 -3.40
N TRP A 66 -0.59 10.73 -3.71
CA TRP A 66 -0.66 10.22 -5.08
C TRP A 66 -2.08 10.28 -5.64
N SER A 67 -2.19 10.49 -6.95
CA SER A 67 -3.45 10.28 -7.64
C SER A 67 -3.86 8.80 -7.56
N TYR A 68 -5.15 8.53 -7.72
CA TYR A 68 -5.67 7.17 -7.70
C TYR A 68 -5.03 6.30 -8.78
N GLU A 69 -4.76 6.85 -9.96
CA GLU A 69 -4.15 6.14 -11.08
C GLU A 69 -2.73 5.67 -10.75
N VAL A 70 -1.91 6.56 -10.16
CA VAL A 70 -0.55 6.21 -9.73
C VAL A 70 -0.59 5.11 -8.67
N PHE A 71 -1.46 5.25 -7.68
CA PHE A 71 -1.62 4.23 -6.63
C PHE A 71 -2.08 2.88 -7.22
N ALA A 72 -3.06 2.89 -8.12
CA ALA A 72 -3.56 1.68 -8.75
C ALA A 72 -2.49 0.95 -9.58
N GLN A 73 -1.66 1.70 -10.31
CA GLN A 73 -0.51 1.13 -11.03
C GLN A 73 0.50 0.47 -10.08
N GLN A 74 0.84 1.11 -8.96
CA GLN A 74 1.77 0.53 -7.99
C GLN A 74 1.21 -0.73 -7.30
N VAL A 75 -0.09 -0.74 -6.97
CA VAL A 75 -0.76 -1.94 -6.44
C VAL A 75 -0.74 -3.07 -7.47
N SER A 76 -0.92 -2.78 -8.76
CA SER A 76 -0.82 -3.78 -9.82
C SER A 76 0.59 -4.33 -9.92
N LEU A 77 1.62 -3.47 -9.92
CA LEU A 77 3.02 -3.88 -9.97
C LEU A 77 3.39 -4.79 -8.80
N MET A 78 3.01 -4.40 -7.57
CA MET A 78 3.23 -5.19 -6.36
C MET A 78 2.56 -6.58 -6.46
N ARG A 79 1.34 -6.66 -7.03
CA ARG A 79 0.63 -7.93 -7.20
C ARG A 79 1.25 -8.82 -8.27
N SER A 80 1.67 -8.25 -9.40
CA SER A 80 2.30 -9.01 -10.48
C SER A 80 3.59 -9.68 -10.02
N LYS A 81 4.42 -8.97 -9.23
CA LYS A 81 5.62 -9.55 -8.62
C LYS A 81 5.34 -10.73 -7.69
N ARG A 82 4.17 -10.78 -7.05
CA ARG A 82 3.75 -11.88 -6.17
C ARG A 82 3.20 -13.09 -6.93
N GLN A 83 2.79 -12.93 -8.19
CA GLN A 83 2.15 -13.97 -8.99
C GLN A 83 3.10 -14.68 -9.96
N ALA A 84 4.22 -14.04 -10.32
CA ALA A 84 5.24 -14.57 -11.23
C ALA A 84 6.26 -15.40 -10.47
#